data_AF-X1QKJ7-F1
#
_entry.id   AF-X1QKJ7-F1
#
_cell.length_a   1.000
_cell.length_b   1.000
_cell.length_c   1.000
_cell.angle_alpha   90.00
_cell.angle_beta   90.00
_cell.angle_gamma   90.00
#
_symmetry.space_group_name_H-M   'P 1'
#
loop_
_entity.id
_entity.type
_entity.pdbx_description
1 polymer ?
#
loop_
_entity_poly.entity_id
_entity_poly.type
_entity_poly.pdbx_seq_one_letter_code
_entity_poly.pdbx_strand_id
1 'polypeptide(L)' 'MEKVSVVLADWQVLFREGIHFTLSGEEGIEVIGEVTNSEEALNFIEANPPSVAILNADRGELSGIDVTGRIKQNLP' A
#
# COMPACT_ATOMS: atom_id res chain seq x y z
N MET A 1 9.04 -3.07 -20.50
CA MET A 1 8.14 -3.87 -19.65
C MET A 1 7.53 -2.90 -18.65
N GLU A 2 6.22 -2.95 -18.41
CA GLU A 2 5.59 -2.06 -17.44
C GLU A 2 6.01 -2.48 -16.03
N LYS A 3 6.39 -1.52 -15.18
CA LYS A 3 6.79 -1.80 -13.80
C LYS A 3 5.56 -2.15 -12.97
N VAL A 4 5.73 -3.05 -12.01
CA VAL A 4 4.69 -3.34 -11.01
C VAL A 4 4.63 -2.16 -10.05
N SER A 5 3.52 -1.42 -10.07
CA SER A 5 3.28 -0.30 -9.17
C SER A 5 2.83 -0.80 -7.79
N VAL A 6 3.50 -0.32 -6.74
CA VAL A 6 3.30 -0.76 -5.35
C VAL A 6 3.00 0.43 -4.45
N VAL A 7 2.00 0.31 -3.57
CA VAL A 7 1.80 1.22 -2.43
C VAL A 7 2.12 0.51 -1.11
N LEU A 8 2.76 1.23 -0.18
CA LEU A 8 3.07 0.72 1.16
C LEU A 8 2.24 1.46 2.22
N ALA A 9 1.53 0.73 3.06
CA ALA A 9 0.75 1.28 4.16
C ALA A 9 1.11 0.62 5.49
N ASP A 10 1.90 1.32 6.31
CA ASP A 10 2.26 0.86 7.65
C ASP A 10 2.53 2.07 8.56
N TRP A 11 2.07 2.01 9.81
CA TRP A 11 2.30 3.05 10.81
C TRP A 11 3.76 3.06 11.30
N GLN A 12 4.44 1.91 11.25
CA GLN A 12 5.82 1.77 11.66
C GLN A 12 6.76 2.20 10.54
N VAL A 13 7.21 3.46 10.60
CA VAL A 13 8.09 4.10 9.62
C VAL A 13 9.30 3.23 9.25
N LEU A 14 10.03 2.71 10.25
CA LEU A 14 11.22 1.90 9.99
C LEU A 14 10.95 0.61 9.21
N PHE A 15 9.78 0.00 9.42
CA PHE A 15 9.41 -1.22 8.69
C PHE A 15 9.05 -0.88 7.24
N ARG A 16 8.28 0.20 7.04
CA ARG A 16 7.92 0.70 5.72
C ARG A 16 9.14 1.12 4.90
N GLU A 17 10.07 1.85 5.50
CA GLU A 17 11.35 2.23 4.87
C GLU A 17 12.20 1.01 4.51
N GLY A 18 12.22 -0.02 5.36
CA GLY A 18 12.92 -1.28 5.07
C GLY A 18 12.32 -2.02 3.87
N ILE A 19 10.99 -2.04 3.74
CA ILE A 19 10.31 -2.60 2.57
C ILE A 19 10.63 -1.76 1.34
N HIS A 20 10.48 -0.43 1.40
CA HIS A 20 10.80 0.47 0.30
C HIS A 20 12.23 0.20 -0.20
N PHE A 21 13.21 0.23 0.69
CA PHE A 21 14.63 -0.03 0.37
C PHE A 21 14.83 -1.37 -0.34
N THR A 22 14.16 -2.42 0.14
CA THR A 22 14.21 -3.75 -0.48
C THR A 22 13.63 -3.73 -1.89
N LEU A 23 12.49 -3.07 -2.10
CA LEU A 23 11.82 -2.99 -3.40
C LEU A 23 12.55 -2.07 -4.39
N SER A 24 13.25 -1.03 -3.93
CA SER A 24 14.02 -0.12 -4.80
C SER A 24 15.17 -0.80 -5.54
N GLY A 25 15.64 -1.96 -5.06
CA GLY A 25 16.67 -2.76 -5.73
C GLY A 25 16.15 -3.53 -6.96
N GLU A 26 14.83 -3.64 -7.12
CA GLU A 26 14.21 -4.44 -8.18
C GLU A 26 13.81 -3.55 -9.37
N GLU A 27 14.45 -3.74 -10.53
CA GLU A 27 14.20 -2.92 -11.73
C GLU A 27 12.74 -2.96 -12.22
N GLY A 28 12.02 -4.06 -11.92
CA GLY A 28 10.63 -4.29 -12.31
C GLY A 28 9.59 -3.72 -11.35
N ILE A 29 9.99 -3.06 -10.26
CA ILE A 29 9.09 -2.57 -9.22
C ILE A 29 9.19 -1.04 -9.11
N GLU A 30 8.06 -0.39 -8.84
CA GLU A 30 7.99 1.03 -8.56
C GLU A 30 7.10 1.28 -7.35
N VAL A 31 7.65 1.86 -6.29
CA VAL A 31 6.85 2.30 -5.13
C VAL A 31 6.24 3.66 -5.48
N ILE A 32 4.93 3.68 -5.71
CA ILE A 32 4.20 4.89 -6.15
C ILE A 32 3.67 5.72 -4.98
N GLY A 33 3.67 5.16 -3.76
CA GLY A 33 3.19 5.86 -2.57
C GLY A 33 3.51 5.14 -1.27
N GLU A 34 3.61 5.95 -0.22
CA GLU A 34 3.78 5.50 1.16
C GLU A 34 2.80 6.25 2.05
N VAL A 35 2.05 5.51 2.85
CA VAL A 35 1.05 6.05 3.76
C VAL A 35 1.20 5.43 5.14
N THR A 36 0.69 6.11 6.15
CA THR A 36 0.94 5.75 7.56
C THR A 36 -0.26 5.16 8.28
N ASN A 37 -1.44 5.20 7.66
CA ASN A 37 -2.66 4.66 8.22
C ASN A 37 -3.61 4.13 7.13
N SER A 38 -4.61 3.38 7.57
CA SER A 38 -5.56 2.69 6.71
C SER A 38 -6.49 3.62 5.93
N GLU A 39 -6.84 4.79 6.48
CA GLU A 39 -7.71 5.76 5.80
C GLU A 39 -6.98 6.43 4.64
N GLU A 40 -5.75 6.87 4.87
CA GLU A 40 -4.84 7.34 3.82
C GLU A 40 -4.61 6.27 2.74
N ALA A 41 -4.46 5.00 3.15
CA ALA A 41 -4.29 3.89 2.21
C ALA A 41 -5.50 3.73 1.29
N LEU A 42 -6.71 3.74 1.83
CA LEU A 42 -7.93 3.64 1.03
C LEU A 42 -8.02 4.81 0.04
N ASN A 43 -7.87 6.05 0.53
CA ASN A 43 -7.95 7.25 -0.31
C ASN A 43 -6.88 7.26 -1.40
N PHE A 44 -5.65 6.86 -1.07
CA PHE A 44 -4.55 6.79 -2.03
C PHE A 44 -4.82 5.75 -3.12
N ILE A 45 -5.29 4.56 -2.74
CA ILE A 45 -5.56 3.45 -3.68
C ILE A 45 -6.73 3.80 -4.61
N GLU A 46 -7.78 4.44 -4.10
CA GLU A 46 -8.92 4.87 -4.92
C GLU A 46 -8.51 5.97 -5.92
N ALA A 47 -7.62 6.88 -5.53
CA ALA A 47 -7.12 7.93 -6.42
C ALA A 47 -6.02 7.44 -7.39
N ASN A 48 -5.21 6.46 -6.97
CA ASN A 48 -4.05 5.95 -7.71
C ASN A 48 -4.01 4.41 -7.62
N PRO A 49 -4.81 3.70 -8.43
CA PRO A 49 -4.89 2.24 -8.35
C PRO A 49 -3.53 1.55 -8.60
N PRO A 50 -2.92 0.93 -7.57
CA PRO A 50 -1.66 0.23 -7.72
C PRO A 50 -1.87 -1.19 -8.26
N SER A 51 -0.81 -1.81 -8.76
CA SER A 51 -0.83 -3.24 -9.09
C SER A 51 -0.80 -4.11 -7.83
N VAL A 52 -0.11 -3.65 -6.79
CA VAL A 52 0.01 -4.34 -5.49
C VAL A 52 -0.11 -3.32 -4.36
N ALA A 53 -0.88 -3.63 -3.33
CA ALA A 53 -0.91 -2.87 -2.08
C ALA A 53 -0.36 -3.74 -0.94
N ILE A 54 0.64 -3.23 -0.23
CA ILE A 54 1.18 -3.84 0.99
C ILE A 54 0.58 -3.09 2.18
N LEU A 55 -0.35 -3.72 2.88
CA LEU A 55 -1.10 -3.11 3.96
C LEU A 55 -0.76 -3.79 5.30
N ASN A 56 -0.48 -2.99 6.33
CA ASN A 56 -0.46 -3.48 7.71
C ASN A 56 -1.85 -3.96 8.11
N ALA A 57 -1.97 -5.19 8.59
CA ALA A 57 -3.25 -5.82 8.87
C ALA A 57 -3.98 -5.15 10.05
N ASP A 58 -3.28 -4.95 11.17
CA ASP A 58 -3.90 -4.61 12.44
C ASP A 58 -3.29 -3.36 13.03
N ARG A 59 -4.01 -2.22 12.95
CA ARG A 59 -4.01 -1.06 13.87
C ARG A 59 -5.04 -0.01 13.42
N GLY A 60 -5.73 0.63 14.37
CA GLY A 60 -6.63 1.77 14.13
C GLY A 60 -8.13 1.40 14.09
N GLU A 61 -8.99 2.39 13.88
CA GLU A 61 -10.44 2.19 13.72
C GLU A 61 -10.80 1.50 12.40
N LEU A 62 -9.98 1.72 11.37
CA LEU A 62 -10.04 1.02 10.10
C LEU A 62 -8.82 0.12 9.99
N SER A 63 -9.02 -1.20 9.90
CA SER A 63 -7.92 -2.16 9.74
C SER A 63 -7.51 -2.30 8.26
N GLY A 64 -6.32 -2.84 8.01
CA GLY A 64 -5.91 -3.18 6.63
C GLY A 64 -6.82 -4.24 6.00
N ILE A 65 -7.45 -5.07 6.84
CA ILE A 65 -8.46 -6.06 6.41
C ILE A 65 -9.72 -5.33 5.92
N ASP A 66 -10.18 -4.31 6.65
CA ASP A 66 -11.34 -3.51 6.25
C ASP A 66 -11.07 -2.75 4.95
N VAL A 67 -9.87 -2.17 4.81
CA VAL A 67 -9.41 -1.51 3.57
C VAL A 67 -9.46 -2.50 2.40
N THR A 68 -8.91 -3.70 2.58
CA THR A 68 -8.93 -4.77 1.56
C THR A 68 -10.37 -5.11 1.16
N GLY A 69 -11.27 -5.24 2.15
CA GLY A 69 -12.69 -5.50 1.91
C GLY A 69 -13.37 -4.41 1.09
N ARG A 70 -13.12 -3.13 1.42
CA ARG A 70 -13.69 -1.98 0.71
C ARG A 70 -13.15 -1.86 -0.72
N ILE A 71 -11.85 -2.02 -0.91
CA ILE A 71 -11.23 -2.02 -2.25
C ILE A 71 -11.87 -3.09 -3.11
N LYS A 72 -12.00 -4.33 -2.62
CA LYS A 72 -12.62 -5.42 -3.39
C LYS A 72 -14.08 -5.15 -3.78
N GLN A 73 -14.81 -4.35 -2.99
CA GLN A 73 -16.18 -3.96 -3.31
C GLN A 73 -16.24 -2.82 -4.35
N ASN A 74 -15.29 -1.88 -4.30
CA ASN A 74 -15.30 -0.66 -5.11
C ASN A 74 -14.46 -0.76 -6.39
N LEU A 75 -13.46 -1.64 -6.42
CA LEU A 75 -12.46 -1.82 -7.47
C LEU A 75 -12.31 -3.34 -7.76
N PRO A 76 -13.08 -3.90 -8.72
CA PRO A 76 -13.05 -5.33 -9.03
C PRO A 76 -11.80 -5.78 -9.81
#